data_AF-A0A3M1ANI4-F1
#
_entry.id   AF-A0A3M1ANI4-F1
#
_cell.length_a   1.000
_cell.length_b   1.000
_cell.length_c   1.000
_cell.angle_alpha   90.00
_cell.angle_beta   90.00
_cell.angle_gamma   90.00
#
_symmetry.space_group_name_H-M   'P 1'
#
loop_
_entity.id
_entity.type
_entity.pdbx_description
1 polymer ?
#
loop_
_entity_poly.entity_id
_entity_poly.type
_entity_poly.pdbx_seq_one_letter_code
_entity_poly.pdbx_strand_id
1 'polypeptide(L)' 'QLHVVWEQWMPTAQANYVLKDMLGRTLRQWEAKPGVGQQELSLDAVPAGVYTLQLQSRGQLLGIARVVVQ' A
#
# COMPACT_ATOMS: atom_id res chain seq x y z
N GLN A 1 -12.77 0.11 1.28
CA GLN A 1 -11.66 0.86 1.93
C GLN A 1 -10.68 -0.13 2.54
N LEU A 2 -9.38 0.21 2.58
CA LEU A 2 -8.33 -0.64 3.18
C LEU A 2 -7.63 0.14 4.30
N HIS A 3 -7.53 -0.47 5.49
CA HIS A 3 -6.86 0.15 6.64
C HIS A 3 -5.45 -0.40 6.74
N VAL A 4 -4.46 0.49 6.79
CA VAL A 4 -3.05 0.12 6.94
C VAL A 4 -2.51 0.71 8.23
N VAL A 5 -1.96 -0.16 9.08
CA VAL A 5 -1.38 0.20 10.37
C VAL A 5 0.13 0.28 10.24
N TRP A 6 0.72 1.29 10.88
CA TRP A 6 2.15 1.54 10.89
C TRP A 6 2.79 1.07 12.19
N GLU A 7 3.94 0.41 12.09
CA GLU A 7 4.80 0.14 13.25
C GLU A 7 5.85 1.26 13.40
N GLN A 8 6.02 1.76 14.63
CA GLN A 8 6.78 2.98 14.96
C GLN A 8 8.29 2.93 14.64
N TRP A 9 8.83 1.77 14.30
CA TRP A 9 10.26 1.56 14.04
C TRP A 9 10.65 1.62 12.55
N MET A 10 9.69 1.76 11.62
CA MET A 10 9.99 1.77 10.18
C MET A 10 10.67 3.09 9.71
N PRO A 11 11.78 3.02 8.93
CA PRO A 11 12.46 4.20 8.39
C PRO A 11 11.65 4.84 7.26
N THR A 12 11.27 6.11 7.42
CA THR A 12 10.08 6.68 6.76
C THR A 12 10.31 8.01 6.03
N ALA A 13 11.53 8.28 5.57
CA ALA A 13 11.77 9.38 4.66
C ALA A 13 11.30 9.02 3.24
N GLN A 14 10.03 9.33 2.92
CA GLN A 14 9.38 9.21 1.59
C GLN A 14 9.05 7.77 1.15
N ALA A 15 7.99 7.20 1.71
CA ALA A 15 7.44 5.92 1.26
C ALA A 15 6.11 6.08 0.50
N ASN A 16 5.80 5.11 -0.36
CA ASN A 16 4.58 5.03 -1.13
C ASN A 16 3.96 3.63 -1.00
N TYR A 17 2.65 3.58 -0.86
CA TYR A 17 1.86 2.37 -1.06
C TYR A 17 1.58 2.19 -2.55
N VAL A 18 1.87 1.04 -3.11
CA VAL A 18 1.67 0.71 -4.52
C VAL A 18 0.81 -0.55 -4.61
N LEU A 19 -0.41 -0.44 -5.14
CA LEU A 19 -1.28 -1.58 -5.38
C LEU A 19 -1.01 -2.14 -6.78
N LYS A 20 -0.72 -3.44 -6.85
CA LYS A 20 -0.45 -4.17 -8.08
C LYS A 20 -1.42 -5.32 -8.29
N ASP A 21 -1.74 -5.60 -9.55
CA ASP A 21 -2.46 -6.82 -9.92
C ASP A 21 -1.55 -8.06 -9.88
N MET A 22 -2.15 -9.23 -10.16
CA MET A 22 -1.44 -10.52 -10.20
C MET A 22 -0.37 -10.61 -11.30
N LEU A 23 -0.41 -9.70 -12.28
CA LEU A 23 0.58 -9.61 -13.36
C LEU A 23 1.69 -8.60 -13.02
N GLY A 24 1.65 -7.98 -11.83
CA GLY A 24 2.63 -7.00 -11.36
C GLY A 24 2.40 -5.59 -11.89
N ARG A 25 1.28 -5.32 -12.58
CA ARG A 25 0.95 -3.98 -13.10
C ARG A 25 0.46 -3.09 -11.96
N THR A 26 1.00 -1.87 -11.88
CA THR A 26 0.54 -0.87 -10.91
C THR A 26 -0.84 -0.36 -11.29
N LEU A 27 -1.79 -0.48 -10.35
CA LEU A 27 -3.16 0.02 -10.49
C LEU A 27 -3.35 1.36 -9.79
N ARG A 28 -2.75 1.50 -8.60
CA ARG A 28 -2.86 2.72 -7.79
C ARG A 28 -1.63 2.92 -6.93
N GLN A 29 -1.39 4.17 -6.56
CA GLN A 29 -0.34 4.56 -5.65
C GLN A 29 -0.85 5.62 -4.67
N TRP A 30 -0.39 5.56 -3.43
CA TRP A 30 -0.65 6.57 -2.40
C TRP A 30 0.64 6.94 -1.71
N GLU A 31 0.76 8.21 -1.34
CA GLU A 31 1.79 8.63 -0.40
C GLU A 31 1.52 8.02 0.97
N ALA A 32 2.57 7.45 1.56
CA ALA A 32 2.49 6.83 2.86
C ALA A 32 2.71 7.91 3.94
N LYS A 33 1.82 7.99 4.94
CA LYS A 33 1.83 8.96 6.04
C LYS A 33 2.15 8.27 7.38
N PRO A 34 3.43 7.99 7.66
CA PRO A 34 3.85 7.19 8.81
C PRO A 34 3.65 7.88 10.17
N GLY A 35 3.51 9.21 10.21
CA GLY A 35 3.25 9.95 11.45
C GLY A 35 1.83 9.79 12.01
N VAL A 36 0.93 9.09 11.31
CA VAL A 36 -0.51 9.06 11.64
C VAL A 36 -0.92 7.74 12.32
N GLY A 37 -0.01 6.77 12.48
CA GLY A 37 -0.25 5.47 13.14
C GLY A 37 -1.13 4.51 12.34
N GLN A 38 -2.18 5.01 11.71
CA GLN A 38 -3.03 4.32 10.76
C GLN A 38 -3.33 5.23 9.57
N GLN A 39 -3.42 4.64 8.38
CA GLN A 39 -3.85 5.33 7.18
C GLN A 39 -4.89 4.50 6.43
N GLU A 40 -5.95 5.16 5.99
CA GLU A 40 -6.97 4.57 5.14
C GLU A 40 -6.64 4.82 3.66
N LEU A 41 -6.75 3.76 2.86
CA LEU A 41 -6.57 3.78 1.42
C LEU A 41 -7.92 3.49 0.75
N SER A 42 -8.43 4.45 -0.04
CA SER A 42 -9.64 4.26 -0.84
C SER A 42 -9.38 3.22 -1.95
N LEU A 43 -10.34 2.30 -2.16
CA LEU A 43 -10.27 1.27 -3.21
C LEU A 43 -11.44 1.39 -4.20
N ASP A 44 -12.11 2.54 -4.25
CA ASP A 44 -13.46 2.65 -4.85
C ASP A 44 -13.49 2.45 -6.38
N ALA A 45 -12.34 2.49 -7.04
CA ALA A 45 -12.17 2.21 -8.47
C ALA A 45 -11.38 0.92 -8.75
N VAL A 46 -11.13 0.09 -7.73
CA VAL A 46 -10.42 -1.18 -7.87
C VAL A 46 -11.46 -2.30 -8.02
N PRO A 47 -11.46 -3.05 -9.13
CA PRO A 47 -12.40 -4.16 -9.31
C PRO A 47 -12.26 -5.23 -8.24
N ALA A 48 -13.28 -6.05 -8.05
CA ALA A 48 -13.19 -7.24 -7.21
C ALA A 48 -12.06 -8.16 -7.71
N GLY A 49 -11.25 -8.68 -6.80
CA GLY A 49 -10.07 -9.47 -7.16
C GLY A 49 -9.00 -9.54 -6.08
N VAL A 50 -7.88 -10.15 -6.43
CA VAL A 50 -6.71 -10.32 -5.56
C VAL A 50 -5.57 -9.45 -6.06
N TYR A 51 -4.97 -8.70 -5.14
CA TYR A 51 -3.95 -7.71 -5.40
C TYR A 51 -2.80 -7.83 -4.40
N THR A 52 -1.68 -7.21 -4.77
CA THR A 52 -0.52 -7.05 -3.89
C THR A 52 -0.35 -5.58 -3.56
N LEU A 53 -0.39 -5.22 -2.28
CA LEU A 53 0.00 -3.90 -1.81
C LEU A 53 1.48 -3.94 -1.42
N GLN A 54 2.28 -3.06 -1.99
CA GLN A 54 3.70 -2.91 -1.70
C GLN A 54 3.93 -1.57 -1.01
N LEU A 55 4.69 -1.57 0.08
CA LEU A 55 5.25 -0.33 0.64
C LEU A 55 6.66 -0.15 0.10
N GLN A 56 6.91 0.95 -0.61
CA GLN A 56 8.20 1.21 -1.25
C GLN A 56 8.75 2.57 -0.83
N SER A 57 10.05 2.65 -0.54
CA SER A 57 10.75 3.91 -0.27
C SER A 57 12.00 3.98 -1.13
N ARG A 58 12.15 5.04 -1.94
CA ARG A 58 13.32 5.25 -2.83
C ARG A 58 13.71 4.01 -3.67
N GLY A 59 12.71 3.27 -4.15
CA GLY A 59 12.91 2.04 -4.94
C GLY A 59 13.18 0.78 -4.13
N GLN A 60 13.36 0.89 -2.81
CA GLN A 60 13.45 -0.25 -1.90
C GLN A 60 12.06 -0.72 -1.47
N LEU A 61 11.84 -2.03 -1.49
CA LEU A 61 10.62 -2.64 -0.95
C LEU A 61 10.74 -2.79 0.57
N LEU A 62 9.83 -2.17 1.30
CA LEU A 62 9.80 -2.18 2.76
C LEU A 62 8.77 -3.16 3.34
N GLY A 63 7.73 -3.49 2.56
CA GLY A 63 6.67 -4.39 3.01
C GLY A 63 5.75 -4.81 1.88
N ILE A 64 5.07 -5.95 2.08
CA ILE A 64 4.11 -6.51 1.12
C ILE A 64 2.91 -7.03 1.91
N ALA A 65 1.71 -6.76 1.40
CA ALA A 65 0.48 -7.36 1.89
C ALA A 65 -0.38 -7.85 0.72
N ARG A 66 -1.10 -8.95 0.93
CA ARG A 66 -2.15 -9.39 0.01
C ARG A 66 -3.43 -8.61 0.32
N VAL A 67 -4.06 -8.07 -0.71
CA VAL A 67 -5.34 -7.36 -0.62
C VAL A 67 -6.37 -8.13 -1.42
N VAL A 68 -7.52 -8.40 -0.82
CA VAL A 68 -8.67 -9.01 -1.49
C VAL A 68 -9.80 -8.00 -1.50
N VAL A 69 -10.25 -7.60 -2.69
CA VAL A 69 -11.42 -6.74 -2.88
C VAL A 69 -12.59 -7.66 -3.27
N GLN A 70 -13.69 -7.55 -2.53
CA GLN A 70 -14.92 -8.31 -2.72
C GLN A 70 -15.99 -7.45 -3.37
#